data_AF-A0A494QZF9-F1
#
_entry.id   AF-A0A494QZF9-F1
#
_cell.length_a   1.000
_cell.length_b   1.000
_cell.length_c   1.000
_cell.angle_alpha   90.00
_cell.angle_beta   90.00
_cell.angle_gamma   90.00
#
_symmetry.space_group_name_H-M   'P 1'
#
loop_
_entity.id
_entity.type
_entity.pdbx_description
1 polymer ?
#
loop_
_entity_poly.entity_id
_entity_poly.type
_entity_poly.pdbx_seq_one_letter_code
_entity_poly.pdbx_strand_id
1 'polypeptide(L)'
;MEDKTAYSSSIHAHQFLRQKRFSMPECKLKYLILILLSVLASGCEVLANTVPTIPDVINQNKFEGANIQVAYAQYGKPAQLVKNADGGSVARWFYESQYSLTDTANTVSAGPSGGVMLTPTSSTKYYDKKCTLEIAFNAQNIVTDYKTIKNSPGSCNKWF
;
A
#
# COMPACT_ATOMS: atom_id res chain seq x y z
N MET A 1 -57.61 -15.45 -41.75
CA MET A 1 -58.21 -14.79 -40.57
C MET A 1 -57.09 -14.64 -39.56
N GLU A 2 -56.61 -13.49 -39.14
CA GLU A 2 -56.79 -12.04 -39.40
C GLU A 2 -55.38 -11.50 -39.06
N ASP A 3 -54.61 -10.88 -39.95
CA ASP A 3 -54.77 -9.59 -40.62
C ASP A 3 -54.49 -8.37 -39.72
N LYS A 4 -53.63 -7.49 -40.26
CA LYS A 4 -53.49 -6.03 -40.00
C LYS A 4 -52.89 -5.62 -38.64
N THR A 5 -52.02 -4.61 -38.53
CA THR A 5 -51.71 -3.39 -39.30
C THR A 5 -50.46 -2.78 -38.63
N ALA A 6 -49.62 -1.88 -39.13
CA ALA A 6 -49.55 -0.95 -40.25
C ALA A 6 -48.08 -0.44 -40.26
N TYR A 7 -47.39 -0.28 -41.41
CA TYR A 7 -47.22 1.00 -42.13
C TYR A 7 -46.70 2.15 -41.24
N SER A 8 -45.68 2.96 -41.54
CA SER A 8 -45.10 3.48 -42.78
C SER A 8 -43.97 4.44 -42.33
N SER A 9 -42.80 4.55 -42.95
CA SER A 9 -42.48 5.51 -44.04
C SER A 9 -40.93 5.67 -44.03
N SER A 10 -40.21 5.41 -45.14
CA SER A 10 -39.80 6.41 -46.18
C SER A 10 -38.73 7.41 -45.66
N ILE A 11 -37.59 7.74 -46.30
CA ILE A 11 -37.06 7.69 -47.67
C ILE A 11 -35.54 8.01 -47.63
N HIS A 12 -34.79 7.43 -48.60
CA HIS A 12 -33.57 7.89 -49.30
C HIS A 12 -32.56 8.85 -48.63
N ALA A 13 -31.26 8.57 -48.80
CA ALA A 13 -30.42 9.24 -49.81
C ALA A 13 -28.89 9.16 -49.51
N HIS A 14 -28.15 8.75 -50.55
CA HIS A 14 -26.87 9.32 -51.01
C HIS A 14 -25.52 9.10 -50.27
N GLN A 15 -24.55 8.78 -51.14
CA GLN A 15 -23.14 9.24 -51.17
C GLN A 15 -22.13 8.49 -50.29
N PHE A 16 -21.32 7.57 -50.85
CA PHE A 16 -20.12 7.81 -51.66
C PHE A 16 -19.16 8.83 -51.02
N LEU A 17 -18.16 8.40 -50.22
CA LEU A 17 -16.93 9.17 -50.01
C LEU A 17 -15.74 8.29 -49.55
N ARG A 18 -14.84 8.04 -50.51
CA ARG A 18 -13.37 8.13 -50.44
C ARG A 18 -12.64 7.54 -49.22
N GLN A 19 -11.93 6.43 -49.48
CA GLN A 19 -10.64 6.15 -48.84
C GLN A 19 -9.69 7.33 -49.05
N LYS A 20 -9.31 8.03 -47.98
CA LYS A 20 -8.15 8.93 -47.97
C LYS A 20 -6.95 8.17 -47.40
N ARG A 21 -5.98 7.87 -48.25
CA ARG A 21 -4.60 7.59 -47.84
C ARG A 21 -4.09 8.82 -47.08
N PHE A 22 -3.84 8.68 -45.78
CA PHE A 22 -3.10 9.68 -45.04
C PHE A 22 -1.61 9.41 -45.22
N SER A 23 -0.99 10.18 -46.11
CA SER A 23 0.45 10.42 -46.13
C SER A 23 0.79 11.28 -44.91
N MET A 24 1.57 10.76 -43.97
CA MET A 24 2.04 11.52 -42.81
C MET A 24 3.44 12.10 -43.11
N PRO A 25 3.64 13.43 -42.95
CA PRO A 25 4.94 14.05 -43.15
C PRO A 25 5.91 13.71 -42.02
N GLU A 26 7.13 13.33 -42.40
CA GLU A 26 8.22 12.79 -41.56
C GLU A 26 8.74 13.73 -40.43
N CYS A 27 8.21 14.95 -40.32
CA CYS A 27 8.59 15.90 -39.26
C CYS A 27 7.90 15.66 -37.90
N LYS A 28 6.84 14.86 -37.80
CA LYS A 28 6.13 14.62 -36.52
C LYS A 28 6.66 13.43 -35.71
N LEU A 29 7.45 12.54 -36.33
CA LEU A 29 7.96 11.34 -35.68
C LEU A 29 9.08 11.63 -34.68
N LYS A 30 9.91 12.64 -34.94
CA LYS A 30 11.04 13.02 -34.07
C LYS A 30 10.61 13.67 -32.75
N TYR A 31 9.52 14.44 -32.76
CA TYR A 31 8.99 15.11 -31.55
C TYR A 31 8.32 14.13 -30.59
N LEU A 32 7.73 13.04 -31.11
CA LEU A 32 7.07 12.03 -30.30
C LEU A 32 8.08 11.20 -29.49
N ILE A 33 9.28 10.97 -30.05
CA ILE A 33 10.38 10.28 -29.37
C ILE A 33 11.00 11.15 -28.25
N LEU A 34 11.07 12.48 -28.45
CA LEU A 34 11.62 13.41 -27.45
C LEU A 34 10.70 13.59 -26.22
N ILE A 35 9.38 13.47 -26.38
CA ILE A 35 8.42 13.54 -25.25
C ILE A 35 8.42 12.24 -24.43
N LEU A 36 8.77 11.10 -25.03
CA LEU A 36 8.90 9.82 -24.33
C LEU A 36 10.16 9.73 -23.44
N LEU A 37 11.22 10.48 -23.75
CA LEU A 37 12.48 10.45 -23.01
C LEU A 37 12.51 11.34 -21.75
N SER A 38 11.62 12.34 -21.64
CA SER A 38 11.57 13.22 -20.46
C SER A 38 10.82 12.62 -19.26
N VAL A 39 10.00 11.58 -19.46
CA VAL A 39 9.24 10.90 -18.39
C VAL A 39 10.14 9.98 -17.54
N LEU A 40 11.34 9.65 -18.02
CA LEU A 40 12.29 8.77 -17.32
C LEU A 40 13.25 9.53 -16.37
N ALA A 41 13.23 10.86 -16.37
CA ALA A 41 14.17 11.67 -15.58
C ALA A 41 13.59 12.28 -14.28
N SER A 42 12.30 12.07 -13.98
CA SER A 42 11.67 12.51 -12.72
C SER A 42 11.40 11.36 -11.73
N GLY A 43 12.05 10.21 -11.92
CA GLY A 43 11.73 8.98 -11.21
C GLY A 43 12.40 8.77 -9.84
N CYS A 44 13.05 9.76 -9.24
CA CYS A 44 13.82 9.56 -8.01
C CYS A 44 13.29 10.24 -6.75
N GLU A 45 12.05 10.76 -6.69
CA GLU A 45 11.56 11.41 -5.45
C GLU A 45 10.07 11.18 -5.18
N VAL A 46 9.54 9.97 -5.38
CA VAL A 46 8.15 9.66 -4.94
C VAL A 46 7.99 8.24 -4.40
N LEU A 47 8.94 7.76 -3.59
CA LEU A 47 8.72 6.57 -2.74
C LEU A 47 9.31 6.76 -1.33
N ALA A 48 9.30 7.98 -0.82
CA ALA A 48 9.21 8.20 0.64
C ALA A 48 7.74 8.07 1.12
N ASN A 49 6.92 7.31 0.37
CA ASN A 49 5.55 7.00 0.73
C ASN A 49 5.58 6.10 1.95
N THR A 50 5.30 6.74 3.09
CA THR A 50 4.94 6.17 4.38
C THR A 50 4.21 4.85 4.17
N VAL A 51 4.89 3.72 4.41
CA VAL A 51 4.21 2.42 4.51
C VAL A 51 3.15 2.60 5.60
N PRO A 52 1.86 2.45 5.28
CA PRO A 52 0.81 2.78 6.23
C PRO A 52 0.93 1.88 7.45
N THR A 53 0.88 2.47 8.64
CA THR A 53 0.92 1.69 9.88
C THR A 53 -0.35 0.87 10.03
N ILE A 54 -0.35 -0.15 10.91
CA ILE A 54 -1.59 -0.91 11.20
C ILE A 54 -2.74 0.03 11.61
N PRO A 55 -2.53 1.01 12.53
CA PRO A 55 -3.54 2.02 12.81
C PRO A 55 -3.98 2.84 11.59
N ASP A 56 -3.07 3.21 10.68
CA ASP A 56 -3.44 3.98 9.48
C ASP A 56 -4.36 3.18 8.56
N VAL A 57 -4.04 1.91 8.32
CA VAL A 57 -4.87 1.03 7.49
C VAL A 57 -6.22 0.79 8.15
N ILE A 58 -6.28 0.70 9.49
CA ILE A 58 -7.56 0.54 10.19
C ILE A 58 -8.41 1.80 10.06
N ASN A 59 -7.83 2.97 10.28
CA ASN A 59 -8.54 4.24 10.16
C ASN A 59 -9.04 4.50 8.72
N GLN A 60 -8.22 4.17 7.72
CA GLN A 60 -8.58 4.34 6.31
C GLN A 60 -9.75 3.44 5.90
N ASN A 61 -9.81 2.21 6.42
CA ASN A 61 -10.83 1.23 6.04
C ASN A 61 -12.11 1.28 6.89
N LYS A 62 -12.18 2.17 7.90
CA LYS A 62 -13.35 2.33 8.79
C LYS A 62 -13.85 0.99 9.34
N PHE A 63 -12.96 0.24 10.00
CA PHE A 63 -13.27 -1.12 10.43
C PHE A 63 -14.47 -1.19 11.38
N GLU A 64 -14.64 -0.24 12.30
CA GLU A 64 -15.82 -0.20 13.16
C GLU A 64 -17.11 -0.08 12.34
N GLY A 65 -18.07 -0.96 12.63
CA GLY A 65 -19.32 -1.08 11.87
C GLY A 65 -19.18 -1.89 10.56
N ALA A 66 -17.96 -2.20 10.12
CA ALA A 66 -17.73 -3.06 8.96
C ALA A 66 -17.82 -4.55 9.34
N ASN A 67 -17.91 -5.40 8.32
CA ASN A 67 -17.87 -6.84 8.51
C ASN A 67 -16.43 -7.30 8.76
N ILE A 68 -16.21 -8.20 9.73
CA ILE A 68 -14.89 -8.77 10.07
C ILE A 68 -14.19 -9.44 8.88
N GLN A 69 -14.94 -9.88 7.85
CA GLN A 69 -14.33 -10.44 6.63
C GLN A 69 -13.40 -9.45 5.93
N VAL A 70 -13.62 -8.14 6.07
CA VAL A 70 -12.69 -7.11 5.57
C VAL A 70 -11.33 -7.24 6.27
N ALA A 71 -11.33 -7.52 7.58
CA ALA A 71 -10.10 -7.73 8.35
C ALA A 71 -9.40 -9.01 7.93
N TYR A 72 -10.16 -10.08 7.69
CA TYR A 72 -9.59 -11.34 7.23
C TYR A 72 -9.00 -11.23 5.82
N ALA A 73 -9.62 -10.45 4.93
CA ALA A 73 -9.06 -10.17 3.62
C ALA A 73 -7.76 -9.34 3.72
N GLN A 74 -7.72 -8.38 4.64
CA GLN A 74 -6.59 -7.46 4.78
C GLN A 74 -5.39 -8.07 5.55
N TYR A 75 -5.66 -8.77 6.65
CA TYR A 75 -4.64 -9.26 7.60
C TYR A 75 -4.48 -10.79 7.58
N GLY A 76 -5.29 -11.48 6.77
CA GLY A 76 -5.36 -12.93 6.77
C GLY A 76 -6.06 -13.48 8.02
N LYS A 77 -5.95 -14.80 8.21
CA LYS A 77 -6.54 -15.50 9.35
C LYS A 77 -5.85 -15.05 10.66
N PRO A 78 -6.62 -14.73 11.73
CA PRO A 78 -6.02 -14.41 13.02
C PRO A 78 -5.31 -15.60 13.64
N ALA A 79 -4.25 -15.32 14.40
CA ALA A 79 -3.52 -16.32 15.17
C ALA A 79 -4.36 -16.86 16.33
N GLN A 80 -5.21 -16.02 16.92
CA GLN A 80 -6.16 -16.42 17.96
C GLN A 80 -7.53 -15.83 17.73
N LEU A 81 -8.56 -16.60 18.06
CA LEU A 81 -9.94 -16.16 18.12
C LEU A 81 -10.52 -16.53 19.48
N VAL A 82 -10.89 -15.53 20.28
CA VAL A 82 -11.46 -15.70 21.62
C VAL A 82 -12.94 -15.35 21.56
N LYS A 83 -13.81 -16.25 22.00
CA LYS A 83 -15.25 -15.98 22.10
C LYS A 83 -15.56 -15.35 23.45
N ASN A 84 -16.38 -14.30 23.45
CA ASN A 84 -16.89 -13.67 24.66
C ASN A 84 -18.19 -14.36 25.11
N ALA A 85 -18.54 -14.23 26.38
CA ALA A 85 -19.77 -14.80 26.94
C ALA A 85 -21.04 -14.26 26.26
N ASP A 86 -21.00 -13.01 25.78
CA ASP A 86 -22.12 -12.31 25.13
C ASP A 86 -22.32 -12.71 23.65
N GLY A 87 -21.64 -13.76 23.18
CA GLY A 87 -21.71 -14.23 21.79
C GLY A 87 -20.85 -13.44 20.81
N GLY A 88 -20.19 -12.37 21.25
CA GLY A 88 -19.14 -11.67 20.49
C GLY A 88 -17.83 -12.46 20.45
N SER A 89 -16.85 -11.96 19.71
CA SER A 89 -15.52 -12.55 19.59
C SER A 89 -14.43 -11.49 19.42
N VAL A 90 -13.20 -11.85 19.77
CA VAL A 90 -11.99 -11.05 19.58
C VAL A 90 -11.00 -11.84 18.74
N ALA A 91 -10.69 -11.33 17.55
CA ALA A 91 -9.64 -11.85 16.68
C ALA A 91 -8.31 -11.15 16.98
N ARG A 92 -7.22 -11.92 17.02
CA ARG A 92 -5.87 -11.43 17.35
C ARG A 92 -4.84 -11.84 16.31
N TRP A 93 -4.03 -10.88 15.91
CA TRP A 93 -2.83 -11.08 15.09
C TRP A 93 -1.60 -10.68 15.88
N PHE A 94 -0.57 -11.51 15.84
CA PHE A 94 0.70 -11.26 16.50
C PHE A 94 1.77 -11.03 15.46
N TYR A 95 2.42 -9.88 15.57
CA TYR A 95 3.49 -9.49 14.69
C TYR A 95 4.74 -9.22 15.52
N GLU A 96 5.80 -9.95 15.20
CA GLU A 96 7.07 -9.85 15.89
C GLU A 96 8.17 -9.56 14.86
N SER A 97 9.08 -8.65 15.19
CA SER A 97 10.27 -8.41 14.39
C SER A 97 11.46 -8.13 15.31
N GLN A 98 12.58 -8.76 14.97
CA GLN A 98 13.85 -8.56 15.64
C GLN A 98 14.83 -7.95 14.65
N TYR A 99 15.48 -6.87 15.04
CA TYR A 99 16.53 -6.26 14.24
C TYR A 99 17.57 -5.61 15.15
N SER A 100 18.78 -5.46 14.62
CA SER A 100 19.84 -4.71 15.26
C SER A 100 20.16 -3.45 14.46
N LEU A 101 20.48 -2.37 15.15
CA LEU A 101 21.09 -1.18 14.56
C LEU A 101 22.52 -1.10 15.03
N THR A 102 23.46 -1.08 14.08
CA THR A 102 24.87 -0.91 14.37
C THR A 102 25.29 0.49 13.94
N ASP A 103 25.51 1.35 14.93
CA ASP A 103 26.06 2.67 14.73
C ASP A 103 27.59 2.55 14.67
N THR A 104 28.18 2.98 13.56
CA THR A 104 29.64 3.00 13.40
C THR A 104 30.11 4.45 13.33
N ALA A 105 31.06 4.81 14.19
CA ALA A 105 31.65 6.15 14.24
C ALA A 105 33.17 6.04 14.38
N ASN A 106 33.90 6.97 13.75
CA ASN A 106 35.34 7.05 13.91
C ASN A 106 35.67 8.00 15.06
N THR A 107 36.55 7.57 15.97
CA THR A 107 37.17 8.45 16.96
C THR A 107 38.53 8.91 16.42
N VAL A 108 38.84 10.19 16.60
CA VAL A 108 40.09 10.81 16.10
C VAL A 108 41.06 10.95 17.26
N SER A 109 42.31 10.53 17.07
CA SER A 109 43.37 10.67 18.07
C SER A 109 44.73 11.01 17.43
N ALA A 110 45.68 11.46 18.24
CA ALA A 110 47.05 11.71 17.78
C ALA A 110 47.74 10.38 17.46
N GLY A 111 48.21 10.24 16.22
CA GLY A 111 48.96 9.09 15.76
C GLY A 111 50.46 9.21 16.03
N PRO A 112 51.21 8.09 15.89
CA PRO A 112 52.67 8.11 15.98
C PRO A 112 53.28 9.11 15.00
N SER A 113 54.36 9.78 15.42
CA SER A 113 55.11 10.74 14.59
C SER A 113 54.31 11.98 14.14
N GLY A 114 53.24 12.35 14.86
CA GLY A 114 52.45 13.56 14.57
C GLY A 114 51.36 13.37 13.51
N GLY A 115 51.05 12.12 13.13
CA GLY A 115 49.92 11.81 12.24
C GLY A 115 48.56 11.87 12.93
N VAL A 116 47.49 11.70 12.16
CA VAL A 116 46.12 11.50 12.68
C VAL A 116 45.78 10.02 12.62
N MET A 117 45.27 9.48 13.72
CA MET A 117 44.75 8.10 13.78
C MET A 117 43.22 8.13 13.85
N LEU A 118 42.58 7.34 12.99
CA LEU A 118 41.14 7.09 13.01
C LEU A 118 40.89 5.70 13.59
N THR A 119 40.19 5.64 14.71
CA THR A 119 39.79 4.36 15.34
C THR A 119 38.29 4.17 15.15
N PRO A 120 37.86 3.24 14.29
CA PRO A 120 36.45 2.92 14.16
C PRO A 120 35.93 2.30 15.45
N THR A 121 34.79 2.81 15.90
CA THR A 121 34.03 2.30 17.04
C THR A 121 32.65 1.93 16.53
N SER A 122 32.17 0.76 16.92
CA SER A 122 30.82 0.31 16.57
C SER A 122 30.04 0.02 17.84
N SER A 123 28.81 0.52 17.92
CA SER A 123 27.85 0.17 18.97
C SER A 123 26.66 -0.49 18.32
N THR A 124 26.33 -1.71 18.76
CA THR A 124 25.16 -2.43 18.26
C THR A 124 24.07 -2.43 19.31
N LYS A 125 22.87 -2.00 18.92
CA LYS A 125 21.65 -2.07 19.72
C LYS A 125 20.72 -3.10 19.13
N TYR A 126 20.19 -3.97 19.97
CA TYR A 126 19.21 -4.98 19.59
C TYR A 126 17.81 -4.51 19.94
N TYR A 127 16.88 -4.70 19.03
CA TYR A 127 15.48 -4.33 19.19
C TYR A 127 14.60 -5.55 18.95
N ASP A 128 13.74 -5.82 19.93
CA ASP A 128 12.61 -6.73 19.79
C ASP A 128 11.33 -5.89 19.72
N LYS A 129 10.60 -5.98 18.61
CA LYS A 129 9.36 -5.24 18.37
C LYS A 129 8.22 -6.22 18.27
N LYS A 130 7.24 -6.06 19.14
CA LYS A 130 6.00 -6.85 19.17
C LYS A 130 4.80 -5.93 19.03
N CYS A 131 3.90 -6.28 18.12
CA CYS A 131 2.60 -5.66 17.93
C CYS A 131 1.51 -6.73 17.90
N THR A 132 0.47 -6.53 18.71
CA THR A 132 -0.75 -7.32 18.66
C THR A 132 -1.87 -6.44 18.15
N LEU A 133 -2.54 -6.86 17.07
CA LEU A 133 -3.80 -6.28 16.65
C LEU A 133 -4.94 -7.10 17.25
N GLU A 134 -5.83 -6.45 18.00
CA GLU A 134 -7.09 -7.05 18.47
C GLU A 134 -8.27 -6.37 17.76
N ILE A 135 -9.17 -7.15 17.19
CA ILE A 135 -10.44 -6.67 16.62
C ILE A 135 -11.58 -7.42 17.30
N ALA A 136 -12.46 -6.68 17.97
CA ALA A 136 -13.67 -7.22 18.57
C ALA A 136 -14.85 -7.10 17.60
N PHE A 137 -15.70 -8.12 17.55
CA PHE A 137 -16.88 -8.15 16.70
C PHE A 137 -18.03 -8.92 17.36
N ASN A 138 -19.26 -8.57 17.00
CA ASN A 138 -20.47 -9.20 17.54
C ASN A 138 -20.84 -10.51 16.81
N ALA A 139 -21.92 -11.17 17.24
CA ALA A 139 -22.39 -12.43 16.66
C ALA A 139 -22.79 -12.31 15.17
N GLN A 140 -23.12 -11.10 14.71
CA GLN A 140 -23.41 -10.77 13.31
C GLN A 140 -22.14 -10.50 12.49
N ASN A 141 -20.95 -10.74 13.05
CA ASN A 141 -19.66 -10.49 12.42
C ASN A 141 -19.39 -9.01 12.13
N ILE A 142 -20.03 -8.10 12.86
CA ILE A 142 -19.80 -6.66 12.75
C ILE A 142 -18.77 -6.24 13.78
N VAL A 143 -17.71 -5.58 13.33
CA VAL A 143 -16.65 -5.04 14.18
C VAL A 143 -17.21 -3.96 15.09
N THR A 144 -16.94 -4.08 16.38
CA THR A 144 -17.43 -3.16 17.41
C THR A 144 -16.32 -2.32 18.03
N ASP A 145 -15.08 -2.81 17.99
CA ASP A 145 -13.91 -2.14 18.56
C ASP A 145 -12.63 -2.72 17.95
N TYR A 146 -11.55 -1.97 17.98
CA TYR A 146 -10.22 -2.46 17.65
C TYR A 146 -9.16 -1.76 18.51
N LYS A 147 -8.05 -2.45 18.74
CA LYS A 147 -6.89 -1.84 19.40
C LYS A 147 -5.60 -2.52 19.02
N THR A 148 -4.51 -1.77 19.14
CA THR A 148 -3.15 -2.28 18.97
C THR A 148 -2.41 -2.26 20.30
N ILE A 149 -1.80 -3.38 20.67
CA ILE A 149 -0.94 -3.51 21.85
C ILE A 149 0.51 -3.59 21.37
N LYS A 150 1.40 -2.77 21.94
CA LYS A 150 2.81 -2.69 21.50
C LYS A 150 3.76 -2.74 22.69
N ASN A 151 4.91 -3.39 22.51
CA ASN A 151 5.95 -3.46 23.54
C ASN A 151 6.87 -2.22 23.56
N SER A 152 6.94 -1.45 22.47
CA SER A 152 7.78 -0.26 22.36
C SER A 152 7.29 0.67 21.25
N PRO A 153 7.77 1.92 21.20
CA PRO A 153 7.43 2.85 20.12
C PRO A 153 7.79 2.27 18.75
N GLY A 154 6.88 2.46 17.78
CA GLY A 154 7.06 2.00 16.41
C GLY A 154 6.73 0.53 16.13
N SER A 155 6.44 -0.32 17.14
CA SER A 155 6.23 -1.76 16.90
C SER A 155 5.04 -2.07 15.98
N CYS A 156 4.03 -1.20 15.94
CA CYS A 156 2.85 -1.34 15.06
C CYS A 156 2.93 -0.48 13.80
N ASN A 157 4.10 0.12 13.52
CA ASN A 157 4.27 1.05 12.41
C ASN A 157 4.66 0.36 11.09
N LYS A 158 4.90 -0.94 11.10
CA LYS A 158 5.15 -1.70 9.88
C LYS A 158 3.90 -2.44 9.45
N TRP A 159 3.58 -2.28 8.18
CA TRP A 159 2.81 -3.24 7.40
C TRP A 159 3.75 -4.38 6.97
N PHE A 160 3.36 -5.63 7.14
CA PHE A 160 4.17 -6.82 6.84
C PHE A 160 3.87 -7.34 5.45
#